data_AF-A0A815MN34-F1
#
_entry.id   AF-A0A815MN34-F1
#
_cell.length_a   1.000
_cell.length_b   1.000
_cell.length_c   1.000
_cell.angle_alpha   90.00
_cell.angle_beta   90.00
_cell.angle_gamma   90.00
#
_symmetry.space_group_name_H-M   'P 1'
#
loop_
_entity.id
_entity.type
_entity.pdbx_description
1 polymer ?
#
loop_
_entity_poly.entity_id
_entity_poly.type
_entity_poly.pdbx_seq_one_letter_code
_entity_poly.pdbx_strand_id
1 'polypeptide(L)'
;MPSNKREKSASRQYQEISGNTNENEIDQTRPTTTTTAATDTKSKWLSAHNDFVAGINTVGSCVELVDLYAEGSVNLVIADFGNILLMPKIQAKLKVFK
;
A
#
# COMPACT_ATOMS: atom_id res chain seq x y z
N MET A 1 21.09 -43.13 -2.09
CA MET A 1 20.55 -42.53 -0.85
C MET A 1 21.48 -41.42 -0.38
N PRO A 2 21.11 -40.14 -0.55
CA PRO A 2 21.59 -39.05 0.29
C PRO A 2 20.45 -38.41 1.10
N SER A 3 20.86 -37.75 2.18
CA SER A 3 20.10 -37.35 3.37
C SER A 3 19.82 -35.84 3.41
N ASN A 4 18.67 -35.50 4.01
CA ASN A 4 18.29 -34.27 4.73
C ASN A 4 18.35 -32.89 4.05
N LYS A 5 17.23 -32.15 4.11
CA LYS A 5 17.02 -31.05 5.09
C LYS A 5 15.57 -30.52 5.00
N ARG A 6 14.90 -30.43 6.16
CA ARG A 6 13.62 -29.74 6.35
C ARG A 6 13.86 -28.24 6.26
N GLU A 7 13.14 -27.54 5.39
CA GLU A 7 12.92 -26.11 5.53
C GLU A 7 11.44 -25.85 5.78
N LYS A 8 11.16 -25.26 6.95
CA LYS A 8 9.85 -24.81 7.38
C LYS A 8 9.45 -23.61 6.53
N SER A 9 8.58 -23.79 5.55
CA SER A 9 7.91 -22.65 4.91
C SER A 9 6.87 -22.11 5.89
N ALA A 10 7.13 -20.91 6.39
CA ALA A 10 6.25 -20.16 7.26
C ALA A 10 4.90 -19.92 6.55
N SER A 11 3.85 -20.62 7.00
CA SER A 11 2.46 -20.26 6.71
C SER A 11 2.17 -18.88 7.27
N ARG A 12 2.18 -17.85 6.42
CA ARG A 12 1.47 -16.62 6.73
C ARG A 12 -0.01 -16.87 6.44
N GLN A 13 -0.76 -17.12 7.51
CA GLN A 13 -2.21 -17.07 7.49
C GLN A 13 -2.64 -15.67 7.10
N TYR A 14 -3.41 -15.55 6.02
CA TYR A 14 -4.28 -14.40 5.81
C TYR A 14 -5.48 -14.60 6.73
N GLN A 15 -5.67 -13.72 7.72
CA GLN A 15 -6.92 -13.62 8.44
C GLN A 15 -7.78 -12.55 7.77
N GLU A 16 -8.93 -12.99 7.28
CA GLU A 16 -10.01 -12.16 6.73
C GLU A 16 -10.56 -11.24 7.83
N ILE A 17 -10.68 -9.95 7.54
CA ILE A 17 -11.36 -9.01 8.43
C ILE A 17 -12.83 -9.02 8.04
N SER A 18 -13.64 -9.70 8.85
CA SER A 18 -15.09 -9.69 8.80
C SER A 18 -15.61 -8.27 9.07
N GLY A 19 -16.27 -7.67 8.09
CA GLY A 19 -17.07 -6.46 8.28
C GLY A 19 -18.42 -6.81 8.90
N ASN A 20 -18.59 -6.51 10.18
CA ASN A 20 -19.89 -6.59 10.84
C ASN A 20 -20.40 -5.15 11.02
N THR A 21 -21.34 -4.73 10.18
CA THR A 21 -22.11 -3.50 10.35
C THR A 21 -23.18 -3.75 11.40
N ASN A 22 -23.17 -3.00 12.49
CA ASN A 22 -24.34 -2.82 13.33
C ASN A 22 -24.60 -1.32 13.48
N GLU A 23 -25.77 -0.95 12.98
CA GLU A 23 -26.41 0.35 13.12
C GLU A 23 -26.72 0.63 14.60
N ASN A 24 -26.68 1.91 15.03
CA ASN A 24 -27.66 2.55 15.92
C ASN A 24 -27.11 3.86 16.52
N GLU A 25 -27.66 4.96 16.02
CA GLU A 25 -28.12 6.19 16.69
C GLU A 25 -27.52 6.56 18.07
N ILE A 26 -26.92 7.77 18.18
CA ILE A 26 -27.07 8.60 19.38
C ILE A 26 -26.97 10.10 19.04
N ASP A 27 -28.04 10.84 19.33
CA ASP A 27 -28.08 12.30 19.43
C ASP A 27 -27.63 12.79 20.83
N GLN A 28 -27.03 13.98 20.86
CA GLN A 28 -26.91 14.94 21.98
C GLN A 28 -25.97 14.73 23.20
N THR A 29 -25.12 15.77 23.38
CA THR A 29 -24.74 16.51 24.62
C THR A 29 -23.62 16.05 25.59
N ARG A 30 -22.61 16.95 25.69
CA ARG A 30 -21.72 17.35 26.83
C ARG A 30 -20.41 16.56 27.10
N PRO A 31 -19.25 17.24 27.30
CA PRO A 31 -17.96 16.58 27.45
C PRO A 31 -17.75 16.13 28.90
N THR A 32 -17.32 14.89 29.08
CA THR A 32 -16.78 14.39 30.35
C THR A 32 -15.34 13.99 30.11
N THR A 33 -14.40 14.75 30.68
CA THR A 33 -12.99 14.41 30.74
C THR A 33 -12.81 13.20 31.64
N THR A 34 -12.71 12.02 31.04
CA THR A 34 -12.14 10.83 31.69
C THR A 34 -10.93 10.40 30.87
N THR A 35 -9.76 10.71 31.41
CA THR A 35 -8.46 10.26 30.91
C THR A 35 -8.35 8.74 31.10
N THR A 36 -8.86 8.00 30.12
CA THR A 36 -8.35 6.66 29.80
C THR A 36 -7.45 6.86 28.60
N ALA A 37 -6.14 6.84 28.81
CA ALA A 37 -5.17 6.81 27.73
C ALA A 37 -5.25 5.44 27.03
N ALA A 38 -6.37 5.17 26.35
CA ALA A 38 -6.33 4.34 25.18
C ALA A 38 -5.34 5.06 24.27
N THR A 39 -4.18 4.45 24.04
CA THR A 39 -3.32 4.84 22.93
C THR A 39 -4.17 4.63 21.69
N ASP A 40 -4.86 5.70 21.30
CA ASP A 40 -5.56 5.84 20.06
C ASP A 40 -4.46 5.68 19.02
N THR A 41 -4.20 4.44 18.58
CA THR A 41 -3.23 4.13 17.53
C THR A 41 -3.80 4.59 16.19
N LYS A 42 -4.35 5.80 16.16
CA LYS A 42 -4.75 6.50 14.97
C LYS A 42 -3.49 6.78 14.17
N SER A 43 -3.57 6.46 12.89
CA SER A 43 -2.52 6.77 11.94
C SER A 43 -2.30 8.28 11.92
N LYS A 44 -1.04 8.69 12.05
CA LYS A 44 -0.61 10.09 11.84
C LYS A 44 -0.61 10.49 10.36
N TRP A 45 -0.82 9.53 9.45
CA TRP A 45 -0.76 9.74 8.02
C TRP A 45 -2.09 10.23 7.48
N LEU A 46 -2.03 11.27 6.64
CA LEU A 46 -3.16 11.69 5.82
C LEU A 46 -3.18 10.84 4.54
N SER A 47 -4.35 10.30 4.20
CA SER A 47 -4.54 9.62 2.92
C SER A 47 -4.60 10.66 1.82
N ALA A 48 -3.61 10.70 0.93
CA ALA A 48 -3.58 11.61 -0.19
C ALA A 48 -4.44 11.08 -1.36
N HIS A 49 -4.02 9.97 -1.97
CA HIS A 49 -4.72 9.32 -3.07
C HIS A 49 -4.39 7.83 -3.09
N ASN A 50 -5.30 7.02 -3.61
CA ASN A 50 -5.11 5.58 -3.74
C ASN A 50 -5.80 5.07 -5.01
N ASP A 51 -5.01 4.51 -5.93
CA ASP A 51 -5.49 3.89 -7.17
C ASP A 51 -5.06 2.42 -7.24
N PHE A 52 -6.02 1.52 -7.01
CA PHE A 52 -5.81 0.08 -7.04
C PHE A 52 -5.70 -0.50 -8.46
N VAL A 53 -6.09 0.26 -9.49
CA VAL A 53 -6.08 -0.21 -10.89
C VAL A 53 -4.93 0.39 -11.73
N ALA A 54 -4.01 1.11 -11.09
CA ALA A 54 -2.87 1.76 -11.75
C ALA A 54 -1.93 0.79 -12.53
N GLY A 55 -1.92 -0.50 -12.16
CA GLY A 55 -1.21 -1.53 -12.92
C GLY A 55 0.29 -1.26 -13.07
N ILE A 56 0.94 -0.87 -11.97
CA ILE A 56 2.38 -0.56 -11.92
C ILE A 56 3.12 -1.77 -11.35
N ASN A 57 4.03 -2.35 -12.13
CA ASN A 57 4.86 -3.47 -11.68
C ASN A 57 6.34 -3.05 -11.66
N THR A 58 6.83 -2.72 -10.48
CA THR A 58 8.18 -2.16 -10.29
C THR A 58 8.79 -2.61 -8.96
N VAL A 59 10.06 -2.29 -8.76
CA VAL A 59 10.79 -2.47 -7.49
C VAL A 59 11.23 -1.11 -6.96
N GLY A 60 11.52 -1.01 -5.66
CA GLY A 60 11.84 0.28 -5.02
C GLY A 60 13.02 1.03 -5.66
N SER A 61 13.99 0.33 -6.25
CA SER A 61 15.13 0.95 -6.95
C SER A 61 14.78 1.57 -8.31
N CYS A 62 13.54 1.40 -8.78
CA CYS A 62 13.08 1.82 -10.11
C CYS A 62 12.05 2.97 -10.03
N VAL A 63 12.00 3.66 -8.88
CA VAL A 63 11.07 4.74 -8.56
C VAL A 63 11.89 5.95 -8.15
N GLU A 64 11.68 7.08 -8.80
CA GLU A 64 12.42 8.32 -8.53
C GLU A 64 11.49 9.54 -8.58
N LEU A 65 11.81 10.57 -7.80
CA LEU A 65 11.12 11.85 -7.81
C LEU A 65 12.03 12.91 -8.40
N VAL A 66 11.62 13.54 -9.50
CA VAL A 66 12.46 14.52 -10.21
C VAL A 66 11.61 15.61 -10.86
N ASP A 67 12.11 16.85 -10.83
CA ASP A 67 11.58 17.92 -11.66
C ASP A 67 12.16 17.80 -13.08
N LEU A 68 11.40 17.18 -13.97
CA LEU A 68 11.81 16.95 -15.36
C LEU A 68 11.82 18.21 -16.22
N TYR A 69 11.04 19.22 -15.83
CA TYR A 69 10.76 20.39 -16.67
C TYR A 69 11.34 21.69 -16.11
N ALA A 70 11.97 21.64 -14.94
CA ALA A 70 12.49 22.79 -14.20
C ALA A 70 11.40 23.85 -13.91
N GLU A 71 10.17 23.40 -13.67
CA GLU A 71 9.02 24.27 -13.39
C GLU A 71 8.72 24.38 -11.88
N GLY A 72 9.49 23.67 -11.05
CA GLY A 72 9.26 23.55 -9.61
C GLY A 72 8.21 22.49 -9.23
N SER A 73 7.68 21.74 -10.21
CA SER A 73 6.78 20.62 -9.97
C SER A 73 7.58 19.31 -9.98
N VAL A 74 7.37 18.48 -8.97
CA VAL A 74 8.05 17.18 -8.86
C VAL A 74 7.20 16.14 -9.56
N ASN A 75 7.81 15.41 -10.50
CA ASN A 75 7.18 14.32 -11.22
C ASN A 75 7.66 12.99 -10.63
N LEU A 76 6.77 12.00 -10.59
CA LEU A 76 7.10 10.65 -10.20
C LEU A 76 7.44 9.83 -11.45
N VAL A 77 8.66 9.32 -11.51
CA VAL A 77 9.18 8.52 -12.63
C VAL A 77 9.31 7.06 -12.18
N ILE A 78 8.72 6.16 -12.97
CA ILE A 78 8.72 4.73 -12.66
C ILE A 78 9.12 3.93 -13.89
N ALA A 79 10.13 3.06 -13.74
CA ALA A 79 10.38 1.99 -14.69
C ALA A 79 9.43 0.81 -14.39
N ASP A 80 8.41 0.66 -15.23
CA ASP A 80 7.41 -0.41 -15.12
C ASP A 80 7.81 -1.58 -16.02
N PHE A 81 7.89 -2.79 -15.46
CA PHE A 81 8.24 -4.00 -16.20
C PHE A 81 7.06 -4.57 -17.00
N GLY A 82 5.85 -4.04 -16.76
CA GLY A 82 4.62 -4.54 -17.35
C GLY A 82 4.13 -5.84 -16.69
N ASN A 83 3.20 -6.52 -17.35
CA ASN A 83 2.58 -7.72 -16.77
C ASN A 83 3.43 -8.98 -17.04
N ILE A 84 4.45 -9.17 -16.20
CA ILE A 84 5.36 -10.33 -16.25
C ILE A 84 4.67 -11.66 -15.90
N LEU A 85 3.50 -11.62 -15.25
CA LEU A 85 2.78 -12.83 -14.83
C LEU A 85 1.93 -13.42 -15.96
N LEU A 86 1.37 -12.56 -16.81
CA LEU A 86 0.53 -12.99 -17.94
C LEU A 86 1.32 -13.17 -19.24
N MET A 87 2.49 -12.51 -19.37
CA MET A 87 3.30 -12.59 -20.59
C MET A 87 4.76 -12.91 -20.25
N PRO A 88 5.34 -13.97 -20.84
CA PRO A 88 6.75 -14.33 -20.62
C PRO A 88 7.73 -13.32 -21.24
N LYS A 89 7.24 -12.38 -22.05
CA LYS A 89 8.03 -11.28 -22.61
C LYS A 89 7.79 -10.01 -21.79
N ILE A 90 8.88 -9.47 -21.24
CA ILE A 90 8.88 -8.18 -20.54
C ILE A 90 8.46 -7.09 -21.53
N GLN A 91 7.43 -6.33 -21.16
CA GLN A 91 6.95 -5.16 -21.90
C GLN A 91 7.22 -3.90 -21.08
N ALA A 92 8.51 -3.62 -20.88
CA ALA A 92 8.93 -2.51 -20.04
C ALA A 92 8.54 -1.16 -20.66
N LYS A 93 8.05 -0.25 -19.82
CA LYS A 93 7.67 1.12 -20.20
C LYS A 93 8.13 2.08 -19.11
N LEU A 94 8.61 3.25 -19.52
CA LEU A 94 8.84 4.36 -18.60
C LEU A 94 7.51 5.11 -18.41
N LYS A 95 7.03 5.20 -17.18
CA LYS A 95 5.80 5.93 -16.82
C LYS A 95 6.19 7.16 -16.01
N VAL A 96 5.57 8.30 -16.33
CA VAL A 96 5.75 9.57 -15.61
C VAL A 96 4.38 10.03 -15.12
N PHE A 97 4.30 10.35 -13.82
CA PHE A 97 3.11 10.85 -13.16
C PHE A 97 3.36 12.26 -12.64
N LYS A 98 2.33 13.11 -12.70
CA LYS A 98 2.33 14.50 -12.26
C LYS A 98 1.22 14.72 -11.24
#